data_AF-A0A8J4UF36-F1
#
_entry.id   AF-A0A8J4UF36-F1
#
_cell.length_a   1.000
_cell.length_b   1.000
_cell.length_c   1.000
_cell.angle_alpha   90.00
_cell.angle_beta   90.00
_cell.angle_gamma   90.00
#
_symmetry.space_group_name_H-M   'P 1'
#
loop_
_entity.id
_entity.type
_entity.pdbx_description
1 polymer ?
#
loop_
_entity_poly.entity_id
_entity_poly.type
_entity_poly.pdbx_seq_one_letter_code
_entity_poly.pdbx_strand_id
1 'polypeptide(L)'
;NLIHASFLFLFFFPDVCKTFASGVIQTFNNTKFQVNSTCPVILTHFSHAGVDCYISVQRDPSGFMNTVEILVNKIATIIQKGTLTVEGK
;
A
#
# COMPACT_ATOMS: atom_id res chain seq x y z
N ASN A 1 36.37 20.32 5.38
CA ASN A 1 36.17 19.05 6.10
C ASN A 1 34.85 18.43 5.69
N LEU A 2 34.93 17.30 4.99
CA LEU A 2 33.88 16.44 4.41
C LEU A 2 32.71 16.03 5.33
N ILE A 3 32.69 16.53 6.57
CA ILE A 3 31.78 16.14 7.65
C ILE A 3 30.45 16.89 7.65
N HIS A 4 30.37 18.09 7.06
CA HIS A 4 29.10 18.83 6.93
C HIS A 4 28.26 18.35 5.73
N ALA A 5 28.91 17.82 4.69
CA ALA A 5 28.23 17.24 3.53
C ALA A 5 27.68 15.82 3.77
N SER A 6 28.17 15.12 4.81
CA SER A 6 27.72 13.76 5.16
C SER A 6 26.40 13.73 5.93
N PHE A 7 26.00 14.83 6.59
CA PHE A 7 24.78 14.89 7.41
C PHE A 7 23.52 15.28 6.63
N LEU A 8 23.67 15.93 5.48
CA LEU A 8 22.54 16.30 4.61
C LEU A 8 22.12 15.17 3.65
N PHE A 9 22.92 14.09 3.58
CA PHE A 9 22.71 12.92 2.72
C PHE A 9 22.04 11.74 3.44
N LEU A 10 21.62 11.91 4.70
CA LEU A 10 20.63 11.04 5.32
C LEU A 10 19.25 11.45 4.79
N PHE A 11 19.03 11.18 3.50
CA PHE A 11 17.70 11.22 2.90
C PHE A 11 16.82 10.30 3.74
N PHE A 12 15.99 10.93 4.57
CA PHE A 12 14.86 10.36 5.28
C PHE A 12 13.90 9.86 4.19
N PHE A 13 14.18 8.70 3.59
CA PHE A 13 13.20 8.05 2.76
C PHE A 13 12.06 7.69 3.70
N PRO A 14 10.86 8.30 3.57
CA PRO A 14 9.76 7.93 4.44
C PRO A 14 9.47 6.44 4.19
N ASP A 15 9.23 5.69 5.27
CA ASP A 15 8.85 4.28 5.22
C ASP A 15 7.50 4.14 4.50
N VAL A 16 7.53 4.11 3.17
CA VAL A 16 6.34 4.14 2.32
C VAL A 16 6.30 2.90 1.44
N CYS A 17 5.31 2.04 1.69
CA CYS A 17 4.93 0.99 0.77
C CYS A 17 4.14 1.58 -0.40
N LYS A 18 4.48 1.16 -1.63
CA LYS A 18 3.82 1.62 -2.87
C LYS A 18 3.49 0.43 -3.75
N THR A 19 2.44 0.56 -4.53
CA THR A 19 2.24 -0.29 -5.70
C THR A 19 1.89 0.56 -6.91
N PHE A 20 2.45 0.24 -8.07
CA PHE A 20 2.27 1.02 -9.28
C PHE A 20 2.34 0.14 -10.52
N ALA A 21 1.91 0.69 -11.65
CA ALA A 21 1.78 -0.03 -12.92
C ALA A 21 0.99 -1.36 -12.74
N SER A 22 1.30 -2.34 -13.58
CA SER A 22 0.69 -3.68 -13.59
C SER A 22 1.25 -4.61 -12.51
N GLY A 23 1.34 -4.13 -11.26
CA GLY A 23 1.64 -5.00 -10.11
C GLY A 23 3.05 -4.91 -9.55
N VAL A 24 3.81 -3.84 -9.81
CA VAL A 24 5.06 -3.61 -9.06
C VAL A 24 4.71 -3.23 -7.64
N ILE A 25 5.33 -3.89 -6.66
CA ILE A 25 5.24 -3.58 -5.23
C ILE A 25 6.61 -3.11 -4.76
N GLN A 26 6.62 -1.95 -4.10
CA GLN A 26 7.74 -1.46 -3.30
C GLN A 26 7.34 -1.58 -1.83
N THR A 27 8.13 -2.34 -1.07
CA THR A 27 7.94 -2.53 0.37
C THR A 27 8.44 -1.32 1.16
N PHE A 28 8.13 -1.27 2.46
CA PHE A 28 8.63 -0.24 3.39
C PHE A 28 10.16 -0.15 3.42
N ASN A 29 10.87 -1.27 3.24
CA ASN A 29 12.34 -1.29 3.20
C ASN A 29 12.94 -1.06 1.80
N ASN A 30 12.14 -0.55 0.86
CA ASN A 30 12.50 -0.28 -0.54
C ASN A 30 12.82 -1.50 -1.41
N THR A 31 12.58 -2.73 -0.94
CA THR A 31 12.64 -3.92 -1.82
C THR A 31 11.49 -3.88 -2.83
N LYS A 32 11.80 -4.20 -4.10
CA LYS A 32 10.84 -4.20 -5.21
C LYS A 32 10.66 -5.60 -5.79
N PHE A 33 9.43 -5.98 -6.04
CA PHE A 33 9.06 -7.21 -6.74
C PHE A 33 7.75 -7.02 -7.50
N GLN A 34 7.46 -7.92 -8.44
CA GLN A 34 6.24 -7.87 -9.24
C GLN A 34 5.27 -8.98 -8.82
N VAL A 35 4.00 -8.63 -8.67
CA VAL A 35 2.89 -9.56 -8.42
C VAL A 35 1.90 -9.44 -9.56
N ASN A 36 1.85 -10.46 -10.41
CA ASN A 36 0.90 -10.55 -11.51
C ASN A 36 -0.27 -11.46 -11.10
N SER A 37 -1.35 -10.85 -10.61
CA SER A 37 -2.54 -11.58 -10.14
C SER A 37 -3.78 -10.70 -10.26
N THR A 38 -4.92 -11.33 -10.58
CA THR A 38 -6.26 -10.74 -10.56
C THR A 38 -7.01 -11.01 -9.25
N CYS A 39 -6.44 -11.84 -8.37
CA CYS A 39 -6.98 -12.08 -7.04
C CYS A 39 -6.70 -10.87 -6.12
N PRO A 40 -7.54 -10.63 -5.10
CA PRO A 40 -7.19 -9.70 -4.04
C PRO A 40 -5.87 -10.08 -3.36
N VAL A 41 -5.00 -9.10 -3.14
CA VAL A 41 -3.72 -9.25 -2.45
C VAL A 41 -3.67 -8.28 -1.29
N ILE A 42 -3.30 -8.76 -0.10
CA ILE A 42 -3.03 -7.89 1.05
C ILE A 42 -1.72 -7.15 0.78
N LEU A 43 -1.80 -5.85 0.54
CA LEU A 43 -0.66 -4.99 0.33
C LEU A 43 0.09 -4.75 1.66
N THR A 44 -0.65 -4.56 2.74
CA THR A 44 -0.11 -4.51 4.10
C THR A 44 -1.17 -4.88 5.14
N HIS A 45 -0.69 -5.41 6.25
CA HIS A 45 -1.47 -5.69 7.45
C HIS A 45 -0.64 -5.27 8.66
N PHE A 46 -1.26 -4.55 9.58
CA PHE A 46 -0.64 -4.13 10.82
C PHE A 46 -1.70 -3.92 11.90
N SER A 47 -1.26 -3.95 13.15
CA SER A 47 -2.11 -3.61 14.29
C SER A 47 -1.56 -2.37 14.97
N HIS A 48 -2.43 -1.43 15.34
CA HIS A 48 -2.05 -0.24 16.11
C HIS A 48 -3.08 0.03 17.20
N ALA A 49 -2.62 0.22 18.44
CA ALA A 49 -3.47 0.48 19.60
C ALA A 49 -4.63 -0.55 19.78
N GLY A 50 -4.37 -1.82 19.45
CA GLY A 50 -5.37 -2.90 19.57
C GLY A 50 -6.38 -2.98 18.41
N VAL A 51 -6.19 -2.19 17.34
CA VAL A 51 -7.00 -2.24 16.13
C VAL A 51 -6.20 -2.88 15.00
N ASP A 52 -6.76 -3.90 14.36
CA ASP A 52 -6.22 -4.49 13.14
C ASP A 52 -6.62 -3.67 11.91
N CYS A 53 -5.63 -3.44 11.05
CA CYS A 53 -5.75 -2.67 9.81
C CYS A 53 -5.27 -3.54 8.64
N TYR A 54 -6.12 -3.69 7.62
CA TYR A 54 -5.78 -4.38 6.39
C TYR A 54 -5.95 -3.43 5.20
N ILE A 55 -4.97 -3.42 4.30
CA ILE A 55 -5.10 -2.78 3.00
C ILE A 55 -4.94 -3.85 1.94
N SER A 56 -6.01 -4.12 1.21
CA SER A 56 -6.01 -5.08 0.10
C SER A 56 -6.17 -4.35 -1.23
N VAL A 57 -5.55 -4.90 -2.27
CA VAL A 57 -5.61 -4.39 -3.64
C VAL A 57 -6.00 -5.50 -4.59
N GLN A 58 -6.84 -5.20 -5.57
CA GLN A 58 -7.23 -6.12 -6.62
C GLN A 58 -7.04 -5.46 -7.98
N ARG A 59 -6.43 -6.20 -8.91
CA ARG A 59 -6.28 -5.78 -10.30
C ARG A 59 -7.24 -6.53 -11.21
N ASP A 60 -7.64 -5.88 -12.29
CA ASP A 60 -8.38 -6.53 -13.36
C ASP A 60 -7.42 -7.28 -14.33
N PRO A 61 -7.94 -8.03 -15.32
CA PRO A 61 -7.10 -8.74 -16.29
C PRO A 61 -6.19 -7.86 -17.16
N SER A 62 -6.44 -6.55 -17.25
CA SER A 62 -5.56 -5.61 -17.95
C SER A 62 -4.38 -5.14 -17.07
N GLY A 63 -4.40 -5.49 -15.78
CA GLY A 63 -3.37 -5.12 -14.81
C GLY A 63 -3.60 -3.76 -14.15
N PHE A 64 -4.70 -3.07 -14.48
CA PHE A 64 -5.08 -1.84 -13.81
C PHE A 64 -5.68 -2.12 -12.42
N MET A 65 -5.51 -1.14 -11.53
CA MET A 65 -6.10 -1.19 -10.19
C MET A 65 -7.62 -1.12 -10.32
N ASN A 66 -8.33 -2.18 -9.90
CA ASN A 66 -9.78 -2.24 -9.96
C ASN A 66 -10.42 -1.86 -8.62
N THR A 67 -9.88 -2.41 -7.53
CA THR A 67 -10.39 -2.21 -6.16
C THR A 67 -9.23 -1.99 -5.19
N VAL A 68 -9.40 -1.05 -4.26
CA VAL A 68 -8.62 -0.94 -3.02
C VAL A 68 -9.60 -1.02 -1.87
N GLU A 69 -9.34 -1.90 -0.91
CA GLU A 69 -10.14 -2.03 0.31
C GLU A 69 -9.26 -1.74 1.52
N ILE A 70 -9.70 -0.80 2.34
CA ILE A 70 -9.05 -0.42 3.59
C ILE A 70 -10.00 -0.82 4.72
N LEU A 71 -9.64 -1.87 5.44
CA LEU A 71 -10.39 -2.37 6.59
C LEU A 71 -9.72 -1.87 7.86
N VAL A 72 -10.40 -1.02 8.62
CA VAL A 72 -9.93 -0.52 9.91
C VAL A 72 -11.03 -0.75 10.93
N ASN A 73 -10.74 -1.50 12.00
CA ASN A 73 -11.72 -1.77 13.06
C ASN A 73 -13.07 -2.30 12.53
N LYS A 74 -13.04 -3.22 11.56
CA LYS A 74 -14.23 -3.80 10.90
C LYS A 74 -15.05 -2.83 10.05
N ILE A 75 -14.58 -1.60 9.84
CA ILE A 75 -15.16 -0.64 8.89
C ILE A 75 -14.37 -0.75 7.58
N ALA A 76 -15.06 -1.02 6.48
CA ALA A 76 -14.48 -1.14 5.17
C ALA A 76 -14.63 0.18 4.40
N THR A 77 -13.51 0.76 3.98
CA THR A 77 -13.49 1.82 2.97
C THR A 77 -13.07 1.20 1.65
N ILE A 78 -13.97 1.18 0.68
CA ILE A 78 -13.77 0.55 -0.62
C ILE A 78 -13.65 1.65 -1.68
N ILE A 79 -12.54 1.63 -2.40
CA ILE A 79 -12.32 2.45 -3.58
C ILE A 79 -12.42 1.53 -4.78
N GLN A 80 -13.44 1.70 -5.61
CA GLN A 80 -13.65 0.90 -6.80
C GLN A 80 -14.01 1.79 -7.97
N LYS A 81 -13.25 1.66 -9.07
CA LYS A 81 -13.47 2.43 -10.31
C LYS A 81 -13.65 3.94 -10.07
N GLY A 82 -12.87 4.50 -9.14
CA GLY A 82 -12.91 5.93 -8.78
C GLY A 82 -14.05 6.34 -7.83
N THR A 83 -14.93 5.42 -7.46
CA THR A 83 -15.96 5.66 -6.43
C THR A 83 -15.44 5.20 -5.07
N LEU A 84 -15.68 6.02 -4.03
CA LEU A 84 -15.36 5.71 -2.65
C LEU A 84 -16.65 5.41 -1.88
N THR A 85 -16.71 4.25 -1.24
CA THR A 85 -17.81 3.82 -0.38
C THR A 85 -17.26 3.45 0.99
N VAL A 86 -17.99 3.82 2.05
CA VAL A 86 -17.67 3.41 3.43
C VAL A 86 -18.80 2.51 3.92
N GLU A 87 -18.47 1.27 4.25
CA GLU A 87 -19.38 0.29 4.79
C GLU A 87 -18.96 -0.05 6.22
N GLY A 88 -19.85 0.25 7.18
CA GLY A 88 -19.69 -0.11 8.58
C GLY A 88 -21.03 -0.60 9.12
N LYS A 89 -20.97 -1.54 10.06
CA LYS A 89 -22.11 -1.89 10.91
C LYS A 89 -22.13 -1.04 12.16
#